data_AF-A0A2M8EDS1-F1
#
_entry.id   AF-A0A2M8EDS1-F1
#
_cell.length_a   1.000
_cell.length_b   1.000
_cell.length_c   1.000
_cell.angle_alpha   90.00
_cell.angle_beta   90.00
_cell.angle_gamma   90.00
#
_symmetry.space_group_name_H-M   'P 1'
#
loop_
_entity.id
_entity.type
_entity.pdbx_description
1 polymer ?
#
loop_
_entity_poly.entity_id
_entity_poly.type
_entity_poly.pdbx_seq_one_letter_code
_entity_poly.pdbx_strand_id
1 'polypeptide(L)'
;MSNEFGSLMPLYSTLAGGLLSLMGSWGAIWFSARSKNKHAAQQLAGAFKGEMSALVHIAELRNYAGGLKSMAQWCVANNAVGFFSVPSREEYRAVYKANVGSLGSLQGDLPKQIAIVYTQMASLQEDLKTLDETHLGVRTDAWMGEPIAAAQRYSEMALLIEDTISKAKANLTDIDRLYPSPKK
;
A
#
# COMPACT_ATOMS: atom_id res chain seq x y z
N MET A 1 -35.29 -51.87 -45.41
CA MET A 1 -34.82 -51.41 -44.09
C MET A 1 -33.89 -50.25 -44.34
N SER A 2 -34.46 -49.05 -44.32
CA SER A 2 -33.81 -47.79 -44.65
C SER A 2 -32.78 -47.40 -43.59
N ASN A 3 -31.66 -46.85 -44.06
CA ASN A 3 -30.52 -46.37 -43.28
C ASN A 3 -30.88 -45.14 -42.41
N GLU A 4 -31.77 -45.28 -41.43
CA GLU A 4 -32.12 -44.17 -40.51
C GLU A 4 -30.90 -43.71 -39.69
N PHE A 5 -29.95 -44.62 -39.42
CA PHE A 5 -28.69 -44.32 -38.74
C PHE A 5 -27.78 -43.34 -39.49
N GLY A 6 -27.83 -43.29 -40.82
CA GLY A 6 -27.02 -42.37 -41.63
C GLY A 6 -27.49 -40.92 -41.54
N SER A 7 -28.77 -40.70 -41.24
CA SER A 7 -29.39 -39.36 -41.21
C SER A 7 -29.11 -38.57 -39.92
N LEU A 8 -28.74 -39.25 -38.83
CA LEU A 8 -28.47 -38.63 -37.52
C LEU A 8 -26.99 -38.26 -37.34
N MET A 9 -26.07 -38.86 -38.10
CA MET A 9 -24.64 -38.56 -38.07
C MET A 9 -24.30 -37.07 -38.30
N PRO A 10 -24.91 -36.35 -39.26
CA PRO A 10 -24.70 -34.91 -39.45
C PRO A 10 -25.21 -34.07 -38.28
N LEU A 11 -26.28 -34.51 -37.60
CA LEU A 11 -26.83 -33.81 -36.45
C LEU A 11 -25.87 -33.91 -35.25
N TYR A 12 -25.31 -35.10 -35.00
CA TYR A 12 -24.33 -35.32 -33.94
C TYR A 12 -23.02 -34.56 -34.17
N SER A 13 -22.51 -34.51 -35.41
CA SER A 13 -21.30 -33.76 -35.72
C SER A 13 -21.50 -32.25 -35.57
N THR A 14 -22.67 -31.74 -35.95
CA THR A 14 -23.00 -30.31 -35.80
C THR A 14 -23.20 -29.94 -34.33
N LEU A 15 -23.85 -30.80 -33.53
CA LEU A 15 -23.98 -30.62 -32.08
C LEU A 15 -22.63 -30.70 -31.37
N ALA A 16 -21.78 -31.67 -31.73
CA ALA A 16 -20.44 -31.79 -31.18
C ALA A 16 -19.55 -30.59 -31.53
N GLY A 17 -19.61 -30.10 -32.78
CA GLY A 17 -18.90 -28.90 -33.21
C GLY A 17 -19.40 -27.63 -32.52
N GLY A 18 -20.71 -27.51 -32.31
CA GLY A 18 -21.33 -26.42 -31.54
C GLY A 18 -20.88 -26.41 -30.08
N LEU A 19 -20.90 -27.56 -29.40
CA LEU A 19 -20.43 -27.70 -28.03
C LEU A 19 -18.93 -27.39 -27.88
N LEU A 20 -18.09 -27.88 -28.79
CA LEU A 20 -16.66 -27.61 -28.77
C LEU A 20 -16.35 -26.13 -29.00
N SER A 21 -17.09 -25.44 -29.87
CA SER A 21 -16.90 -23.99 -30.09
C SER A 21 -17.33 -23.15 -28.88
N LEU A 22 -18.41 -23.55 -28.19
CA LEU A 22 -18.83 -22.92 -26.92
C LEU A 22 -17.81 -23.14 -25.81
N MET A 23 -17.30 -24.36 -25.65
CA MET A 23 -16.25 -24.67 -24.66
C MET A 23 -14.93 -23.96 -24.97
N GLY A 24 -14.55 -23.87 -26.26
CA GLY A 24 -13.37 -23.13 -26.69
C GLY A 24 -13.48 -21.63 -26.42
N SER A 25 -14.65 -21.04 -26.70
CA SER A 25 -14.90 -19.62 -26.44
C SER A 25 -14.90 -19.30 -24.95
N TRP A 26 -15.55 -20.12 -24.12
CA TRP A 26 -15.50 -19.97 -22.66
C TRP A 26 -14.06 -20.13 -22.14
N GLY A 27 -13.33 -21.16 -22.57
CA GLY A 27 -11.95 -21.39 -22.17
C GLY A 27 -11.02 -20.20 -22.49
N ALA A 28 -11.17 -19.62 -23.68
CA ALA A 28 -10.43 -18.44 -24.10
C ALA A 28 -10.78 -17.19 -23.27
N ILE A 29 -12.06 -16.97 -22.96
CA ILE A 29 -12.50 -15.86 -22.10
C ILE A 29 -11.94 -16.02 -20.68
N TRP A 30 -12.03 -17.21 -20.11
CA TRP A 30 -11.52 -17.48 -18.77
C TRP A 30 -10.00 -17.33 -18.67
N PHE A 31 -9.27 -17.88 -19.64
CA PHE A 31 -7.81 -17.79 -19.69
C PHE A 31 -7.34 -16.36 -19.91
N SER A 32 -7.97 -15.63 -20.83
CA SER A 32 -7.63 -14.22 -21.09
C SER A 32 -7.97 -13.32 -19.90
N ALA A 33 -9.09 -13.53 -19.21
CA ALA A 33 -9.43 -12.82 -17.98
C ALA A 33 -8.41 -13.09 -16.87
N ARG A 34 -8.01 -14.35 -16.67
CA ARG A 34 -6.99 -14.73 -15.69
C ARG A 34 -5.63 -14.09 -15.98
N SER A 35 -5.23 -14.07 -17.25
CA SER A 35 -3.97 -13.45 -17.68
C SER A 35 -3.98 -11.93 -17.47
N LYS A 36 -5.07 -11.25 -17.89
CA LYS A 36 -5.24 -9.81 -17.68
C LYS A 36 -5.20 -9.44 -16.20
N ASN A 37 -5.87 -10.21 -15.34
CA ASN A 37 -5.86 -9.97 -13.89
C ASN A 37 -4.46 -10.12 -13.30
N LYS A 38 -3.68 -11.12 -13.76
CA LYS A 38 -2.30 -11.31 -13.30
C LYS A 38 -1.40 -10.13 -13.69
N HIS A 39 -1.49 -9.66 -14.93
CA HIS A 39 -0.74 -8.50 -15.40
C HIS A 39 -1.15 -7.22 -14.68
N ALA A 40 -2.45 -7.00 -14.46
CA ALA A 40 -2.95 -5.86 -13.70
C ALA A 40 -2.44 -5.87 -12.25
N ALA A 41 -2.49 -7.02 -11.58
CA ALA A 41 -1.95 -7.17 -10.23
C ALA A 41 -0.43 -6.94 -10.16
N GLN A 42 0.33 -7.39 -11.18
CA GLN A 42 1.77 -7.12 -11.30
C GLN A 42 2.07 -5.63 -11.46
N GLN A 43 1.37 -4.94 -12.36
CA GLN A 43 1.54 -3.51 -12.57
C GLN A 43 1.18 -2.72 -11.31
N LEU A 44 0.09 -3.11 -10.65
CA LEU A 44 -0.34 -2.50 -9.39
C LEU A 44 0.70 -2.71 -8.28
N ALA A 45 1.21 -3.93 -8.11
CA ALA A 45 2.25 -4.23 -7.14
C ALA A 45 3.53 -3.41 -7.44
N GLY A 46 3.92 -3.29 -8.71
CA GLY A 46 5.03 -2.46 -9.14
C GLY A 46 4.85 -0.97 -8.81
N ALA A 47 3.64 -0.44 -9.01
CA ALA A 47 3.31 0.94 -8.67
C ALA A 47 3.41 1.19 -7.15
N PHE A 48 2.84 0.30 -6.33
CA PHE A 48 2.98 0.37 -4.87
C PHE A 48 4.44 0.25 -4.42
N LYS A 49 5.22 -0.65 -5.05
CA LYS A 49 6.64 -0.78 -4.76
C LYS A 49 7.38 0.54 -5.00
N GLY A 50 7.11 1.20 -6.13
CA GLY A 50 7.72 2.47 -6.48
C GLY A 50 7.40 3.58 -5.47
N GLU A 51 6.11 3.79 -5.17
CA GLU A 51 5.69 4.82 -4.20
C GLU A 51 6.24 4.53 -2.80
N MET A 52 6.12 3.29 -2.31
CA MET A 52 6.56 2.90 -0.99
C MET A 52 8.10 2.98 -0.83
N SER A 53 8.86 2.61 -1.86
CA SER A 53 10.32 2.77 -1.84
C SER A 53 10.73 4.23 -1.79
N ALA A 54 10.03 5.12 -2.50
CA ALA A 54 10.31 6.56 -2.45
C ALA A 54 9.98 7.14 -1.06
N LEU A 55 8.86 6.73 -0.47
CA LEU A 55 8.44 7.16 0.87
C LEU A 55 9.45 6.72 1.95
N VAL A 56 9.88 5.45 1.92
CA VAL A 56 10.92 4.94 2.82
C VAL A 56 12.21 5.74 2.66
N HIS A 57 12.66 5.92 1.42
CA HIS A 57 13.88 6.68 1.15
C HIS A 57 13.83 8.12 1.68
N ILE A 58 12.69 8.82 1.49
CA ILE A 58 12.50 10.18 2.02
C ILE A 58 12.52 10.18 3.55
N ALA A 59 11.84 9.23 4.20
CA ALA A 59 11.77 9.16 5.66
C ALA A 59 13.15 8.89 6.28
N GLU A 60 13.95 8.03 5.66
CA GLU A 60 15.33 7.75 6.08
C GLU A 60 16.26 8.94 5.82
N LEU A 61 16.19 9.54 4.63
CA LEU A 61 17.03 10.69 4.24
C LEU A 61 16.82 11.89 5.17
N ARG A 62 15.57 12.15 5.58
CA ARG A 62 15.23 13.26 6.47
C ARG A 62 15.38 12.92 7.96
N ASN A 63 15.64 11.65 8.29
CA ASN A 63 15.83 11.15 9.65
C ASN A 63 14.76 11.64 10.65
N TYR A 64 13.48 11.56 10.28
CA TYR A 64 12.39 12.09 11.11
C TYR A 64 12.32 11.44 12.49
N ALA A 65 12.52 10.12 12.57
CA ALA A 65 12.55 9.42 13.84
C ALA A 65 13.68 9.92 14.74
N GLY A 66 14.87 10.17 14.18
CA GLY A 66 15.99 10.76 14.91
C GLY A 66 15.68 12.17 15.40
N GLY A 67 15.07 13.01 14.56
CA GLY A 67 14.65 14.37 14.94
C GLY A 67 13.65 14.39 16.11
N LEU A 68 12.65 13.52 16.07
CA LEU A 68 11.65 13.37 17.14
C LEU A 68 12.27 12.83 18.44
N LYS A 69 13.18 11.86 18.35
CA LYS A 69 13.93 11.34 19.52
C LYS A 69 14.76 12.44 20.19
N SER A 70 15.44 13.26 19.41
CA SER A 70 16.20 14.41 19.91
C SER A 70 15.28 15.43 20.59
N MET A 71 14.09 15.68 20.03
CA MET A 71 13.11 16.58 20.65
C MET A 71 12.56 16.03 21.97
N ALA A 72 12.29 14.73 22.04
CA ALA A 72 11.88 14.07 23.28
C ALA A 72 12.93 14.24 24.39
N GLN A 73 14.21 14.02 24.06
CA GLN A 73 15.32 14.23 24.98
C GLN A 73 15.44 15.69 25.42
N TRP A 74 15.27 16.63 24.49
CA TRP A 74 15.30 18.06 24.79
C TRP A 74 14.20 18.46 25.77
N CYS A 75 12.98 17.94 25.60
CA CYS A 75 11.85 18.25 26.49
C CYS A 75 12.12 17.81 27.93
N VAL A 76 12.70 16.60 28.10
CA VAL A 76 13.10 16.07 29.41
C VAL A 76 14.24 16.90 30.01
N ALA A 77 15.27 17.20 29.23
CA ALA A 77 16.46 17.89 29.72
C ALA A 77 16.19 19.34 30.15
N ASN A 78 15.28 20.03 29.47
CA ASN A 78 14.97 21.44 29.71
C ASN A 78 13.71 21.65 30.56
N ASN A 79 13.00 20.57 30.92
CA ASN A 79 11.70 20.61 31.57
C ASN A 79 10.74 21.62 30.89
N ALA A 80 10.72 21.59 29.56
CA ALA A 80 9.97 22.51 28.73
C ALA A 80 9.40 21.80 27.50
N VAL A 81 8.31 22.31 26.94
CA VAL A 81 7.74 21.80 25.69
C VAL A 81 8.49 22.42 24.51
N GLY A 82 9.15 21.58 23.73
CA GLY A 82 9.80 21.98 22.48
C GLY A 82 8.88 21.76 21.27
N PHE A 83 9.10 22.51 20.20
CA PHE A 83 8.33 22.40 18.96
C PHE A 83 9.17 21.80 17.83
N PHE A 84 8.70 20.68 17.29
CA PHE A 84 9.27 20.06 16.10
C PHE A 84 8.37 20.37 14.90
N SER A 85 8.83 21.25 14.01
CA SER A 85 8.11 21.60 12.77
C SER A 85 8.80 20.95 11.57
N VAL A 86 7.98 20.37 10.69
CA VAL A 86 8.42 19.81 9.42
C VAL A 86 7.35 20.11 8.37
N PRO A 87 7.73 20.62 7.18
CA PRO A 87 6.77 20.81 6.11
C PRO A 87 6.16 19.47 5.67
N SER A 88 4.89 19.29 6.01
CA SER A 88 4.07 18.13 5.63
C SER A 88 3.30 18.45 4.35
N ARG A 89 3.63 17.79 3.23
CA ARG A 89 2.93 17.95 1.94
C ARG A 89 2.07 16.71 1.66
N GLU A 90 0.81 16.93 1.27
CA GLU A 90 -0.20 15.87 1.12
C GLU A 90 -0.02 14.95 -0.10
N GLU A 91 0.83 15.30 -1.07
CA GLU A 91 0.85 14.66 -2.39
C GLU A 91 1.69 13.38 -2.49
N TYR A 92 2.35 12.92 -1.42
CA TYR A 92 3.25 11.75 -1.52
C TYR A 92 2.55 10.38 -1.66
N ARG A 93 1.21 10.31 -1.61
CA ARG A 93 0.42 9.07 -1.59
C ARG A 93 -0.55 8.94 -2.78
N ALA A 94 -0.17 9.50 -3.93
CA ALA A 94 -1.02 9.58 -5.12
C ALA A 94 -1.37 8.20 -5.69
N VAL A 95 -0.41 7.26 -5.74
CA VAL A 95 -0.61 5.89 -6.24
C VAL A 95 -1.58 5.15 -5.34
N TYR A 96 -1.40 5.21 -4.02
CA TYR A 96 -2.33 4.59 -3.10
C TYR A 96 -3.75 5.14 -3.21
N LYS A 97 -3.92 6.47 -3.19
CA LYS A 97 -5.24 7.09 -3.33
C LYS A 97 -5.95 6.68 -4.63
N ALA A 98 -5.22 6.64 -5.73
CA ALA A 98 -5.78 6.28 -7.03
C ALA A 98 -6.14 4.79 -7.16
N ASN A 99 -5.50 3.90 -6.38
CA ASN A 99 -5.59 2.45 -6.58
C ASN A 99 -6.07 1.65 -5.36
N VAL A 100 -6.49 2.30 -4.28
CA VAL A 100 -6.94 1.61 -3.05
C VAL A 100 -8.07 0.61 -3.31
N GLY A 101 -8.99 0.91 -4.23
CA GLY A 101 -10.08 0.00 -4.61
C GLY A 101 -9.62 -1.29 -5.31
N SER A 102 -8.40 -1.29 -5.85
CA SER A 102 -7.82 -2.43 -6.56
C SER A 102 -6.92 -3.30 -5.69
N LEU A 103 -6.72 -2.95 -4.40
CA LEU A 103 -5.85 -3.70 -3.49
C LEU A 103 -6.22 -5.18 -3.39
N GLY A 104 -7.50 -5.52 -3.46
CA GLY A 104 -7.96 -6.92 -3.39
C GLY A 104 -7.50 -7.81 -4.56
N SER A 105 -6.92 -7.22 -5.62
CA SER A 105 -6.30 -7.99 -6.71
C SER A 105 -4.90 -8.50 -6.36
N LEU A 106 -4.30 -8.02 -5.26
CA LEU A 106 -2.97 -8.45 -4.84
C LEU A 106 -3.01 -9.81 -4.12
N GLN A 107 -1.89 -10.53 -4.17
CA GLN A 107 -1.74 -11.90 -3.66
C GLN A 107 -1.38 -11.90 -2.17
N GLY A 108 -1.83 -12.94 -1.46
CA GLY A 108 -1.50 -13.16 -0.06
C GLY A 108 -1.98 -12.02 0.84
N ASP A 109 -1.16 -11.68 1.83
CA ASP A 109 -1.49 -10.66 2.84
C ASP A 109 -1.12 -9.22 2.42
N LEU A 110 -0.55 -9.02 1.23
CA LEU A 110 -0.16 -7.69 0.73
C LEU A 110 -1.28 -6.64 0.79
N PRO A 111 -2.55 -6.92 0.42
CA PRO A 111 -3.61 -5.92 0.53
C PRO A 111 -3.74 -5.34 1.94
N LYS A 112 -3.70 -6.23 2.95
CA LYS A 112 -3.79 -5.87 4.36
C LYS A 112 -2.55 -5.10 4.82
N GLN A 113 -1.36 -5.61 4.50
CA GLN A 113 -0.11 -4.99 4.94
C GLN A 113 0.12 -3.61 4.32
N ILE A 114 -0.23 -3.43 3.04
CA ILE A 114 -0.19 -2.13 2.37
C ILE A 114 -1.17 -1.17 3.06
N ALA A 115 -2.42 -1.59 3.30
CA ALA A 115 -3.39 -0.75 4.00
C ALA A 115 -2.90 -0.29 5.38
N ILE A 116 -2.26 -1.18 6.16
CA ILE A 116 -1.66 -0.84 7.45
C ILE A 116 -0.61 0.26 7.30
N VAL A 117 0.37 0.07 6.39
CA VAL A 117 1.45 1.04 6.18
C VAL A 117 0.90 2.42 5.81
N TYR A 118 -0.02 2.50 4.84
CA TYR A 118 -0.57 3.78 4.41
C TYR A 118 -1.48 4.45 5.45
N THR A 119 -2.13 3.67 6.31
CA THR A 119 -2.89 4.19 7.46
C THR A 119 -1.96 4.76 8.52
N GLN A 120 -0.86 4.06 8.84
CA GLN A 120 0.15 4.58 9.76
C GLN A 120 0.79 5.87 9.23
N MET A 121 1.11 5.93 7.93
CA MET A 121 1.58 7.15 7.28
C MET A 121 0.54 8.29 7.34
N ALA A 122 -0.76 7.97 7.22
CA ALA A 122 -1.83 8.96 7.37
C ALA A 122 -1.85 9.56 8.77
N SER A 123 -1.85 8.70 9.79
CA SER A 123 -1.82 9.09 11.21
C SER A 123 -0.62 9.97 11.51
N LEU A 124 0.58 9.53 11.10
CA LEU A 124 1.81 10.31 11.28
C LEU A 124 1.74 11.69 10.61
N GLN A 125 1.12 11.77 9.43
CA GLN A 125 0.95 13.03 8.73
C GLN A 125 0.02 13.99 9.50
N GLU A 126 -1.05 13.48 10.08
CA GLU A 126 -1.99 14.25 10.92
C GLU A 126 -1.32 14.74 12.22
N ASP A 127 -0.51 13.88 12.85
CA ASP A 127 0.26 14.23 14.04
C ASP A 127 1.31 15.33 13.73
N LEU A 128 2.05 15.19 12.63
CA LEU A 128 3.03 16.20 12.19
C LEU A 128 2.35 17.52 11.80
N LYS A 129 1.17 17.47 11.18
CA LYS A 129 0.39 18.67 10.87
C LYS A 129 -0.06 19.37 12.15
N THR A 130 -0.51 18.61 13.16
CA THR A 130 -0.88 19.14 14.47
C THR A 130 0.30 19.84 15.15
N LEU A 131 1.50 19.28 15.06
CA LEU A 131 2.73 19.90 15.57
C LEU A 131 3.05 21.22 14.85
N ASP A 132 2.93 21.24 13.52
CA ASP A 132 3.19 22.44 12.71
C ASP A 132 2.18 23.55 13.01
N GLU A 133 0.89 23.23 13.11
CA GLU A 133 -0.17 24.16 13.50
C GLU A 133 0.06 24.74 14.91
N THR A 134 0.57 23.92 15.83
CA THR A 134 0.92 24.37 17.18
C THR A 134 2.12 25.31 17.16
N HIS A 135 3.15 24.98 16.37
CA HIS A 135 4.33 25.84 16.20
C HIS A 135 3.98 27.20 15.60
N LEU A 136 3.05 27.24 14.65
CA LEU A 136 2.54 28.46 14.03
C LEU A 136 1.58 29.26 14.92
N GLY A 137 1.23 28.75 16.11
CA GLY A 137 0.27 29.38 17.02
C GLY A 137 -1.18 29.33 16.53
N VAL A 138 -1.47 28.51 15.51
CA VAL A 138 -2.83 28.30 14.96
C VAL A 138 -3.62 27.35 15.86
N ARG A 139 -2.93 26.49 16.61
CA ARG A 139 -3.51 25.53 17.55
C ARG A 139 -2.85 25.64 18.92
N THR A 140 -3.62 25.39 19.98
CA THR A 140 -3.12 25.40 21.36
C THR A 140 -2.17 24.23 21.61
N ASP A 141 -1.13 24.47 22.41
CA ASP A 141 -0.18 23.46 22.90
C ASP A 141 -0.79 22.48 23.94
N ALA A 142 -2.06 22.67 24.33
CA ALA A 142 -2.78 21.78 25.24
C ALA A 142 -2.73 20.29 24.85
N TRP A 143 -2.57 19.96 23.56
CA TRP A 143 -2.37 18.59 23.12
C TRP A 143 -1.02 18.00 23.57
N MET A 144 0.05 18.80 23.63
CA MET A 144 1.38 18.36 24.06
C MET A 144 1.43 18.05 25.56
N GLY A 145 0.66 18.79 26.37
CA GLY A 145 0.62 18.65 27.82
C GLY A 145 1.93 19.07 28.49
N GLU A 146 2.21 18.48 29.66
CA GLU A 146 3.45 18.73 30.41
C GLU A 146 4.69 18.22 29.66
N PRO A 147 5.91 18.73 29.95
CA PRO A 147 7.14 18.34 29.25
C PRO A 147 7.38 16.83 29.14
N ILE A 148 7.01 16.06 30.17
CA ILE A 148 7.12 14.59 30.17
C ILE A 148 6.13 13.95 29.18
N ALA A 149 4.89 14.47 29.12
CA ALA A 149 3.89 13.99 28.17
C ALA A 149 4.29 14.34 26.73
N ALA A 150 4.82 15.55 26.50
CA ALA A 150 5.37 15.97 25.22
C ALA A 150 6.51 15.04 24.77
N ALA A 151 7.45 14.72 25.68
CA ALA A 151 8.55 13.80 25.40
C ALA A 151 8.05 12.39 25.04
N GLN A 152 7.04 11.88 25.75
CA GLN A 152 6.44 10.59 25.46
C GLN A 152 5.80 10.57 24.07
N ARG A 153 5.01 11.59 23.71
CA ARG A 153 4.39 11.70 22.38
C ARG A 153 5.43 11.70 21.26
N TYR A 154 6.49 12.48 21.40
CA TYR A 154 7.59 12.49 20.43
C TYR A 154 8.26 11.12 20.30
N SER A 155 8.45 10.40 21.41
CA SER A 155 8.99 9.04 21.40
C SER A 155 8.06 8.04 20.70
N GLU A 156 6.75 8.11 20.98
CA GLU A 156 5.73 7.26 20.34
C GLU A 156 5.66 7.51 18.84
N MET A 157 5.69 8.78 18.39
CA MET A 157 5.74 9.12 16.97
C MET A 157 7.01 8.59 16.30
N ALA A 158 8.17 8.70 16.96
CA ALA A 158 9.43 8.17 16.44
C ALA A 158 9.38 6.64 16.26
N LEU A 159 8.84 5.92 17.25
CA LEU A 159 8.64 4.47 17.19
C LEU A 159 7.66 4.09 16.07
N LEU A 160 6.58 4.84 15.90
CA LEU A 160 5.61 4.61 14.82
C LEU A 160 6.24 4.81 13.44
N ILE A 161 7.13 5.80 13.26
CA ILE A 161 7.89 5.98 12.02
C ILE A 161 8.80 4.78 11.75
N GLU A 162 9.56 4.33 12.75
CA GLU A 162 10.46 3.19 12.62
C GLU A 162 9.73 1.90 12.27
N ASP A 163 8.61 1.63 12.96
CA ASP A 163 7.72 0.50 12.68
C ASP A 163 7.12 0.60 11.26
N THR A 164 6.66 1.78 10.85
CA THR A 164 6.11 2.01 9.50
C THR A 164 7.16 1.75 8.42
N ILE A 165 8.40 2.22 8.60
CA ILE A 165 9.52 1.98 7.68
C ILE A 165 9.83 0.48 7.62
N SER A 166 9.88 -0.19 8.77
CA SER A 166 10.14 -1.63 8.86
C SER A 166 9.09 -2.44 8.09
N LYS A 167 7.80 -2.16 8.32
CA LYS A 167 6.68 -2.79 7.60
C LYS A 167 6.71 -2.49 6.11
N ALA A 168 7.01 -1.25 5.72
CA ALA A 168 7.15 -0.89 4.32
C ALA A 168 8.25 -1.70 3.63
N LYS A 169 9.43 -1.86 4.25
CA LYS A 169 10.51 -2.70 3.72
C LYS A 169 10.13 -4.19 3.61
N ALA A 170 9.38 -4.70 4.58
CA ALA A 170 8.84 -6.05 4.51
C ALA A 170 7.90 -6.21 3.30
N ASN A 171 6.99 -5.26 3.09
CA ASN A 171 6.09 -5.25 1.93
C ASN A 171 6.84 -5.18 0.61
N LEU A 172 7.91 -4.37 0.51
CA LEU A 172 8.76 -4.32 -0.69
C LEU A 172 9.37 -5.69 -1.02
N THR A 173 9.83 -6.41 0.01
CA THR A 173 10.37 -7.77 -0.12
C THR A 173 9.29 -8.76 -0.57
N ASP A 174 8.09 -8.67 0.02
CA ASP A 174 6.96 -9.52 -0.37
C ASP A 174 6.47 -9.25 -1.78
N ILE A 175 6.48 -7.98 -2.23
CA ILE A 175 6.18 -7.63 -3.62
C ILE A 175 7.19 -8.30 -4.56
N ASP A 176 8.49 -8.22 -4.27
CA ASP A 176 9.51 -8.86 -5.11
C ASP A 176 9.39 -10.38 -5.16
N ARG A 177 8.98 -10.99 -4.05
CA ARG A 177 8.75 -12.43 -3.95
C ARG A 177 7.49 -12.87 -4.71
N LEU A 178 6.37 -12.16 -4.57
CA LEU A 178 5.07 -12.52 -5.14
C LEU A 178 4.91 -12.08 -6.60
N TYR A 179 5.64 -11.04 -7.00
CA TYR A 179 5.57 -10.42 -8.33
C TYR A 179 6.97 -10.21 -8.92
N PRO A 180 7.72 -11.30 -9.20
CA PRO A 180 9.05 -11.17 -9.75
C PRO A 180 9.02 -10.48 -11.12
N SER A 181 9.95 -9.56 -11.34
CA SER A 181 10.15 -8.92 -12.64
C SER A 181 10.41 -9.99 -13.71
N PRO A 182 9.82 -9.86 -14.93
CA PRO A 182 10.15 -10.75 -16.02
C PRO A 182 11.65 -10.68 -16.30
N LYS A 183 12.30 -11.85 -16.41
CA LYS A 183 13.70 -11.94 -16.82
C LYS A 183 13.81 -11.31 -18.21
N LYS A 184 14.65 -10.27 -18.33
CA LYS A 184 14.98 -9.66 -19.62
C LYS A 184 15.79 -10.63 -20.47
#